data_AF-A0A0H5AHB3-F1
#
_entry.id   AF-A0A0H5AHB3-F1
#
_cell.length_a   1.000
_cell.length_b   1.000
_cell.length_c   1.000
_cell.angle_alpha   90.00
_cell.angle_beta   90.00
_cell.angle_gamma   90.00
#
_symmetry.space_group_name_H-M   'P 1'
#
loop_
_entity.id
_entity.type
_entity.pdbx_description
1 polymer ?
#
loop_
_entity_poly.entity_id
_entity_poly.type
_entity_poly.pdbx_seq_one_letter_code
_entity_poly.pdbx_strand_id
1 'polypeptide(L)'
;MADTAVAAETAEVLEAKPRKEYPKDYPMKEQVDALVDYIMKNCLWQFHSRAWDRERQNNNILGMTSRLVRGESVNPATAEERCYWADAVCLADAFKSRFGWLAGLSGEDKGVLMQGVKDRMDFLTITGSLNLELTDVHY
;
A
#
# COMPACT_ATOMS: atom_id res chain seq x y z
N MET A 1 29.69 -55.12 -7.13
CA MET A 1 28.72 -54.63 -8.14
C MET A 1 28.08 -53.41 -7.54
N ALA A 2 28.26 -52.26 -8.20
CA ALA A 2 27.98 -50.95 -7.63
C ALA A 2 26.48 -50.70 -7.46
N ASP A 3 26.19 -50.14 -6.31
CA ASP A 3 24.90 -49.67 -5.81
C ASP A 3 24.60 -48.32 -6.47
N THR A 4 23.50 -48.20 -7.22
CA THR A 4 23.04 -46.91 -7.75
C THR A 4 21.52 -46.86 -7.76
N ALA A 5 20.93 -46.79 -6.57
CA ALA A 5 19.57 -46.27 -6.41
C ALA A 5 19.65 -44.73 -6.56
N VAL A 6 19.32 -44.23 -7.75
CA VAL A 6 19.14 -42.80 -8.00
C VAL A 6 17.92 -42.36 -7.20
N ALA A 7 18.16 -41.58 -6.14
CA ALA A 7 17.13 -40.90 -5.38
C ALA A 7 16.38 -39.95 -6.31
N ALA A 8 15.12 -40.29 -6.60
CA ALA A 8 14.18 -39.38 -7.21
C ALA A 8 13.83 -38.32 -6.16
N GLU A 9 14.54 -37.19 -6.21
CA GLU A 9 14.22 -36.00 -5.45
C GLU A 9 12.86 -35.48 -5.92
N THR A 10 11.85 -35.68 -5.08
CA THR A 10 10.50 -35.13 -5.29
C THR A 10 10.58 -33.62 -5.17
N ALA A 11 10.59 -32.92 -6.30
CA ALA A 11 10.27 -31.50 -6.34
C ALA A 11 8.82 -31.35 -5.88
N GLU A 12 8.62 -30.94 -4.62
CA GLU A 12 7.34 -30.48 -4.11
C GLU A 12 6.97 -29.24 -4.94
N VAL A 13 6.03 -29.41 -5.86
CA VAL A 13 5.42 -28.30 -6.58
C VAL A 13 4.67 -27.50 -5.52
N LEU A 14 5.31 -26.45 -5.01
CA LEU A 14 4.65 -25.46 -4.17
C LEU A 14 3.45 -24.93 -4.94
N GLU A 15 2.24 -25.38 -4.59
CA GLU A 15 1.02 -24.87 -5.19
C GLU A 15 1.00 -23.35 -4.99
N ALA A 16 1.10 -22.62 -6.11
CA ALA A 16 1.01 -21.17 -6.07
C ALA A 16 -0.35 -20.79 -5.46
N LYS A 17 -0.33 -20.04 -4.35
CA LYS A 17 -1.55 -19.52 -3.73
C LYS A 17 -2.43 -18.87 -4.81
N PRO A 18 -3.75 -19.10 -4.81
CA PRO A 18 -4.64 -18.57 -5.82
C PRO A 18 -4.49 -17.04 -5.89
N ARG A 19 -4.30 -16.53 -7.12
CA ARG A 19 -4.10 -15.10 -7.37
C ARG A 19 -5.33 -14.35 -6.85
N LYS A 20 -5.15 -13.49 -5.85
CA LYS A 20 -6.18 -12.49 -5.52
C LYS A 20 -6.26 -11.53 -6.70
N GLU A 21 -7.43 -11.41 -7.31
CA GLU A 21 -7.68 -10.42 -8.35
C GLU A 21 -8.15 -9.12 -7.68
N TYR A 22 -7.58 -7.99 -8.10
CA TYR A 22 -8.11 -6.69 -7.71
C TYR A 22 -9.31 -6.36 -8.60
N PRO A 23 -10.40 -5.81 -8.04
CA PRO A 23 -11.52 -5.32 -8.83
C PRO A 23 -11.03 -4.33 -9.90
N LYS A 24 -11.38 -4.58 -11.17
CA LYS A 24 -11.02 -3.68 -12.27
C LYS A 24 -11.84 -2.39 -12.25
N ASP A 25 -13.02 -2.45 -11.64
CA ASP A 25 -13.95 -1.34 -11.47
C ASP A 25 -14.09 -0.99 -9.98
N TYR A 26 -13.82 0.27 -9.65
CA TYR A 26 -13.99 0.86 -8.33
C TYR A 26 -14.33 2.35 -8.47
N PRO A 27 -15.00 2.96 -7.47
CA PRO A 27 -15.35 4.38 -7.51
C PRO A 27 -14.12 5.26 -7.76
N MET A 28 -14.31 6.33 -8.55
CA MET A 28 -13.29 7.36 -8.79
C MET A 28 -11.96 6.78 -9.33
N LYS A 29 -12.06 5.73 -10.15
CA LYS A 29 -10.92 4.96 -10.63
C LYS A 29 -9.77 5.83 -11.17
N GLU A 30 -10.08 6.79 -12.03
CA GLU A 30 -9.06 7.66 -12.64
C GLU A 30 -8.32 8.51 -11.59
N GLN A 31 -9.05 9.04 -10.61
CA GLN A 31 -8.49 9.81 -9.51
C GLN A 31 -7.64 8.93 -8.58
N VAL A 32 -8.14 7.75 -8.23
CA VAL A 32 -7.40 6.76 -7.43
C VAL A 32 -6.10 6.40 -8.16
N ASP A 33 -6.17 6.07 -9.44
CA ASP A 33 -5.00 5.67 -10.24
C ASP A 33 -3.96 6.79 -10.32
N ALA A 34 -4.39 8.05 -10.46
CA ALA A 34 -3.49 9.20 -10.46
C ALA A 34 -2.76 9.40 -9.12
N LEU A 35 -3.46 9.23 -8.00
CA LEU A 35 -2.84 9.33 -6.66
C LEU A 35 -1.90 8.15 -6.38
N VAL A 36 -2.30 6.94 -6.77
CA VAL A 36 -1.47 5.73 -6.67
C VAL A 36 -0.21 5.86 -7.52
N ASP A 37 -0.31 6.33 -8.76
CA ASP A 37 0.84 6.57 -9.63
C ASP A 37 1.84 7.54 -8.99
N TYR A 38 1.36 8.61 -8.35
CA TYR A 38 2.21 9.53 -7.61
C TYR A 38 2.95 8.83 -6.46
N ILE A 39 2.23 8.08 -5.62
CA ILE A 39 2.82 7.34 -4.49
C ILE A 39 3.89 6.36 -5.01
N MET A 40 3.56 5.57 -6.03
CA MET A 40 4.47 4.56 -6.59
C MET A 40 5.76 5.16 -7.17
N LYS A 41 5.73 6.43 -7.61
CA LYS A 41 6.90 7.13 -8.16
C LYS A 41 7.71 7.92 -7.14
N ASN A 42 7.10 8.36 -6.04
CA ASN A 42 7.70 9.36 -5.14
C ASN A 42 7.82 8.92 -3.68
N CYS A 43 7.17 7.83 -3.28
CA CYS A 43 7.18 7.34 -1.92
C CYS A 43 7.95 6.00 -1.83
N LEU A 44 8.50 5.72 -0.64
CA LEU A 44 9.23 4.48 -0.34
C LEU A 44 8.64 3.67 0.83
N TRP A 45 7.83 4.30 1.68
CA TRP A 45 7.24 3.68 2.88
C TRP A 45 6.33 2.48 2.55
N GLN A 46 5.78 2.40 1.34
CA GLN A 46 4.98 1.27 0.88
C GLN A 46 5.81 0.03 0.50
N PHE A 47 7.15 0.15 0.42
CA PHE A 47 8.06 -0.90 0.01
C PHE A 47 8.93 -1.45 1.14
N HIS A 48 8.51 -1.29 2.39
CA HIS A 48 9.17 -1.94 3.54
C HIS A 48 9.32 -3.45 3.35
N SER A 49 10.26 -4.05 4.08
CA SER A 49 10.71 -5.43 3.82
C SER A 49 9.65 -6.51 4.10
N ARG A 50 8.65 -6.21 4.95
CA ARG A 50 7.65 -7.19 5.41
C ARG A 50 6.23 -6.71 5.22
N ALA A 51 5.30 -7.66 5.05
CA ALA A 51 3.88 -7.38 4.83
C ALA A 51 3.27 -6.57 5.99
N TRP A 52 3.53 -6.97 7.23
CA TRP A 52 3.00 -6.27 8.41
C TRP A 52 3.52 -4.85 8.56
N ASP A 53 4.74 -4.56 8.08
CA ASP A 53 5.24 -3.19 8.03
C ASP A 53 4.51 -2.38 6.97
N ARG A 54 4.35 -2.94 5.76
CA ARG A 54 3.61 -2.27 4.68
C ARG A 54 2.16 -1.99 5.10
N GLU A 55 1.48 -2.94 5.73
CA GLU A 55 0.12 -2.77 6.23
C GLU A 55 0.05 -1.63 7.26
N ARG A 56 0.97 -1.63 8.24
CA ARG A 56 1.05 -0.58 9.26
C ARG A 56 1.33 0.79 8.66
N GLN A 57 2.27 0.86 7.72
CA GLN A 57 2.64 2.09 7.01
C GLN A 57 1.45 2.62 6.19
N ASN A 58 0.86 1.77 5.34
CA ASN A 58 -0.31 2.12 4.52
C ASN A 58 -1.47 2.60 5.40
N ASN A 59 -1.78 1.90 6.50
CA ASN A 59 -2.85 2.27 7.43
C ASN A 59 -2.63 3.66 8.04
N ASN A 60 -1.42 3.91 8.57
CA ASN A 60 -1.15 5.13 9.31
C ASN A 60 -0.92 6.34 8.38
N ILE A 61 -0.07 6.19 7.37
CA ILE A 61 0.27 7.29 6.46
C ILE A 61 -0.94 7.68 5.62
N LEU A 62 -1.64 6.74 4.99
CA LEU A 62 -2.83 7.06 4.18
C LEU A 62 -4.02 7.48 5.04
N GLY A 63 -4.16 6.93 6.25
CA GLY A 63 -5.17 7.38 7.21
C GLY A 63 -4.96 8.84 7.63
N MET A 64 -3.75 9.23 8.01
CA MET A 64 -3.42 10.62 8.34
C MET A 64 -3.54 11.53 7.12
N THR A 65 -3.07 11.08 5.95
CA THR A 65 -3.20 11.83 4.68
C THR A 65 -4.68 12.11 4.37
N SER A 66 -5.56 11.11 4.54
CA SER A 66 -7.01 11.25 4.32
C SER A 66 -7.63 12.36 5.18
N ARG A 67 -7.26 12.41 6.46
CA ARG A 67 -7.69 13.47 7.38
C ARG A 67 -7.18 14.84 6.93
N LEU A 68 -5.89 14.94 6.59
CA LEU A 68 -5.26 16.18 6.17
C LEU A 68 -5.84 16.74 4.85
N VAL A 69 -6.17 15.90 3.87
CA VAL A 69 -6.81 16.34 2.61
C VAL A 69 -8.28 16.77 2.80
N ARG A 70 -8.93 16.25 3.84
CA ARG A 70 -10.27 16.66 4.29
C ARG A 70 -10.24 17.93 5.16
N GLY A 71 -9.04 18.45 5.48
CA GLY A 71 -8.87 19.66 6.29
C GLY A 71 -8.97 19.42 7.80
N GLU A 72 -8.91 18.17 8.24
CA GLU A 72 -8.92 17.80 9.64
C GLU A 72 -7.52 17.93 10.25
N SER A 73 -7.46 18.24 11.55
CA SER A 73 -6.21 18.23 12.31
C SER A 73 -5.79 16.80 12.65
N VAL A 74 -4.47 16.55 12.65
CA VAL A 74 -3.85 15.30 13.09
C VAL A 74 -2.82 15.64 14.16
N ASN A 75 -2.95 15.06 15.35
CA ASN A 75 -2.08 15.30 16.49
C ASN A 75 -1.31 14.01 16.84
N PRO A 76 -0.09 13.81 16.31
CA PRO A 76 0.70 12.62 16.62
C PRO A 76 1.28 12.70 18.04
N ALA A 77 0.94 11.73 18.90
CA ALA A 77 1.34 11.67 20.30
C ALA A 77 2.70 10.95 20.48
N THR A 78 2.94 9.88 19.73
CA THR A 78 4.15 9.06 19.86
C THR A 78 5.23 9.43 18.84
N ALA A 79 6.46 8.96 19.06
CA ALA A 79 7.55 9.16 18.09
C ALA A 79 7.26 8.48 16.75
N GLU A 80 6.69 7.27 16.80
CA GLU A 80 6.28 6.52 15.62
C GLU A 80 5.18 7.24 14.83
N GLU A 81 4.15 7.73 15.52
CA GLU A 81 3.09 8.53 14.88
C GLU A 81 3.63 9.80 14.25
N ARG A 82 4.65 10.45 14.85
CA ARG A 82 5.31 11.62 14.26
C ARG A 82 6.06 11.27 12.97
N CYS A 83 6.65 10.08 12.88
CA CYS A 83 7.26 9.60 11.64
C CYS A 83 6.21 9.43 10.54
N TYR A 84 5.09 8.75 10.81
CA TYR A 84 4.00 8.61 9.83
C TYR A 84 3.40 9.96 9.42
N TRP A 85 3.24 10.86 10.39
CA TRP A 85 2.71 12.19 10.14
C TRP A 85 3.59 13.01 9.20
N ALA A 86 4.92 12.89 9.30
CA ALA A 86 5.83 13.57 8.40
C ALA A 86 5.61 13.16 6.94
N ASP A 87 5.51 11.85 6.67
CA ASP A 87 5.20 11.34 5.32
C ASP A 87 3.79 11.76 4.87
N ALA A 88 2.81 11.72 5.78
CA ALA A 88 1.42 12.07 5.47
C ALA A 88 1.25 13.57 5.12
N VAL A 89 1.96 14.47 5.79
CA VAL A 89 1.96 15.91 5.46
C VAL A 89 2.56 16.13 4.08
N CYS A 90 3.74 15.57 3.81
CA CYS A 90 4.38 15.67 2.50
C CYS A 90 3.46 15.15 1.38
N LEU A 91 2.79 14.03 1.61
CA LEU A 91 1.87 13.43 0.64
C LEU A 91 0.61 14.28 0.45
N ALA A 92 -0.01 14.75 1.54
CA ALA A 92 -1.21 15.59 1.49
C ALA A 92 -0.94 16.92 0.76
N ASP A 93 0.19 17.55 1.02
CA ASP A 93 0.60 18.79 0.36
C ASP A 93 0.87 18.55 -1.13
N ALA A 94 1.57 17.46 -1.46
CA ALA A 94 1.80 17.09 -2.85
C ALA A 94 0.50 16.81 -3.60
N PHE A 95 -0.47 16.16 -2.96
CA PHE A 95 -1.77 15.89 -3.55
C PHE A 95 -2.54 17.19 -3.81
N LYS A 96 -2.64 18.07 -2.81
CA LYS A 96 -3.33 19.36 -2.94
C LYS A 96 -2.70 20.27 -3.99
N SER A 97 -1.36 20.25 -4.12
CA SER A 97 -0.66 21.12 -5.05
C SER A 97 -0.71 20.64 -6.50
N ARG A 98 -0.82 19.32 -6.74
CA ARG A 98 -0.75 18.72 -8.08
C ARG A 98 -2.12 18.38 -8.67
N PHE A 99 -3.07 18.02 -7.82
CA PHE A 99 -4.38 17.53 -8.26
C PHE A 99 -5.45 18.55 -7.91
N GLY A 100 -5.58 19.60 -8.75
CA GLY A 100 -6.51 20.70 -8.50
C GLY A 100 -7.97 20.26 -8.33
N TRP A 101 -8.38 19.14 -8.94
CA TRP A 101 -9.72 18.56 -8.78
C TRP A 101 -10.02 18.11 -7.35
N LEU A 102 -9.00 17.86 -6.51
CA LEU A 102 -9.18 17.47 -5.11
C LEU A 102 -9.88 18.56 -4.30
N ALA A 103 -9.70 19.83 -4.66
CA ALA A 103 -10.34 20.95 -3.97
C ALA A 103 -11.87 20.98 -4.18
N GLY A 104 -12.35 20.48 -5.33
CA GLY A 104 -13.78 20.46 -5.67
C GLY A 104 -14.56 19.29 -5.05
N LEU A 105 -13.87 18.32 -4.44
CA LEU A 105 -14.50 17.16 -3.83
C LEU A 105 -15.02 17.46 -2.42
N SER A 106 -16.17 16.88 -2.08
CA SER A 106 -16.69 16.91 -0.72
C SER A 106 -15.79 16.14 0.25
N GLY A 107 -15.96 16.37 1.55
CA GLY A 107 -15.24 15.60 2.56
C GLY A 107 -15.54 14.10 2.53
N GLU A 108 -16.74 13.71 2.10
CA GLU A 108 -17.17 12.32 1.93
C GLU A 108 -16.51 11.69 0.69
N ASP A 109 -16.55 12.39 -0.46
CA ASP A 109 -15.92 11.92 -1.70
C ASP A 109 -14.40 11.75 -1.52
N LYS A 110 -13.76 12.67 -0.78
CA LYS A 110 -12.34 12.52 -0.40
C LYS A 110 -12.11 11.28 0.45
N GLY A 111 -13.04 10.93 1.34
CA GLY A 111 -12.99 9.70 2.12
C GLY A 111 -13.05 8.46 1.23
N VAL A 112 -14.01 8.41 0.31
CA VAL A 112 -14.17 7.31 -0.67
C VAL A 112 -12.92 7.17 -1.53
N LEU A 113 -12.42 8.30 -2.07
CA LEU A 113 -11.19 8.34 -2.87
C LEU A 113 -10.01 7.77 -2.11
N MET A 114 -9.77 8.23 -0.88
CA MET A 114 -8.61 7.80 -0.09
C MET A 114 -8.69 6.35 0.36
N GLN A 115 -9.91 5.83 0.58
CA GLN A 115 -10.12 4.40 0.78
C GLN A 115 -9.74 3.61 -0.47
N GLY A 116 -10.19 4.05 -1.65
CA GLY A 116 -9.81 3.42 -2.92
C GLY A 116 -8.30 3.44 -3.18
N VAL A 117 -7.61 4.53 -2.82
CA VAL A 117 -6.14 4.61 -2.86
C VAL A 117 -5.53 3.57 -1.95
N LYS A 118 -5.99 3.48 -0.70
CA LYS A 118 -5.47 2.50 0.26
C LYS A 118 -5.66 1.06 -0.22
N ASP A 119 -6.88 0.70 -0.64
CA ASP A 119 -7.19 -0.66 -1.10
C ASP A 119 -6.31 -1.02 -2.30
N ARG A 120 -6.08 -0.07 -3.21
CA ARG A 120 -5.20 -0.27 -4.36
C ARG A 120 -3.74 -0.41 -3.96
N MET A 121 -3.26 0.39 -3.02
CA MET A 121 -1.89 0.29 -2.48
C MET A 121 -1.68 -1.04 -1.78
N ASP A 122 -2.61 -1.46 -0.93
CA ASP A 122 -2.55 -2.76 -0.23
C ASP A 122 -2.52 -3.91 -1.24
N PHE A 123 -3.34 -3.82 -2.29
CA PHE A 123 -3.28 -4.80 -3.37
C PHE A 123 -1.92 -4.85 -4.06
N LEU A 124 -1.44 -3.72 -4.57
CA LEU A 124 -0.21 -3.68 -5.37
C LEU A 124 1.03 -4.04 -4.56
N THR A 125 1.08 -3.65 -3.29
CA THR A 125 2.30 -3.72 -2.47
C THR A 125 2.29 -4.90 -1.50
N ILE A 126 1.14 -5.51 -1.22
CA ILE A 126 1.02 -6.62 -0.28
C ILE A 126 0.34 -7.81 -0.97
N THR A 127 -0.98 -7.79 -1.15
CA THR A 127 -1.72 -9.03 -1.46
C THR A 127 -1.56 -9.54 -2.89
N GLY A 128 -1.28 -8.63 -3.83
CA GLY A 128 -0.98 -8.93 -5.23
C GLY A 128 0.52 -8.95 -5.53
N SER A 129 1.37 -8.73 -4.51
CA SER A 129 2.83 -8.77 -4.68
C SER A 129 3.31 -10.21 -4.81
N LEU A 130 4.29 -10.43 -5.68
CA LEU A 130 4.97 -11.72 -5.84
C LEU A 130 6.22 -11.84 -4.96
N ASN A 131 6.48 -10.86 -4.09
CA ASN A 131 7.63 -10.90 -3.21
C ASN A 131 7.39 -11.90 -2.06
N LEU A 132 8.09 -13.05 -2.12
CA LEU A 132 7.99 -14.12 -1.13
C LEU A 132 8.59 -13.73 0.23
N GLU A 133 9.51 -12.77 0.27
CA GLU A 133 10.14 -12.30 1.52
C GLU A 133 9.20 -11.47 2.41
N LEU A 134 8.03 -11.07 1.90
CA LEU A 134 7.08 -10.29 2.68
C LEU A 134 6.54 -11.03 3.90
N THR A 135 6.58 -12.36 3.89
CA THR A 135 6.13 -13.21 4.98
C THR A 135 7.27 -13.82 5.79
N ASP A 136 8.53 -13.48 5.49
CA ASP A 136 9.67 -14.00 6.25
C ASP A 136 9.70 -13.37 7.65
N VAL A 137 9.60 -14.20 8.69
CA VAL A 137 9.58 -13.77 10.10
C VAL A 137 10.93 -13.22 10.58
N HIS A 138 12.01 -13.54 9.89
CA HIS A 138 13.35 -13.04 10.21
C HIS A 138 13.60 -11.75 9.44
N TYR A 139 14.25 -10.77 10.08
CA TYR A 139 14.71 -9.53 9.44
C TYR A 139 16.17 -9.61 9.07
#